data_AF-A0A957VSX4-F1
#
_entry.id   AF-A0A957VSX4-F1
#
_cell.length_a   1.000
_cell.length_b   1.000
_cell.length_c   1.000
_cell.angle_alpha   90.00
_cell.angle_beta   90.00
_cell.angle_gamma   90.00
#
_symmetry.space_group_name_H-M   'P 1'
#
loop_
_entity.id
_entity.type
_entity.pdbx_description
1 polymer ?
#
loop_
_entity_poly.entity_id
_entity_poly.type
_entity_poly.pdbx_seq_one_letter_code
_entity_poly.pdbx_strand_id
1 'polypeptide(L)'
;DSGMMGGSDSHEFMVLSQSGEDTVFISSDGAYAANAERAVFDKGTPPAEEPGQLEEVYTPNCKTIAEVANFLGVPQTRTVKAVFFIAENEKEDFIFVVIRGDLPVNEVKLSNALGGLSFRPATEEEIEAVGAVPGYATPIGLNKDLGDGRKLIIIADDSAVNFPNLVSGANKAEYHLKNTNANRDYQPDIVADIALAQDGDKCLGNEATFELHRGIEVGHCFKLGMRYSKPVGLKYLDENGKAQIPVMGSYGIGVGRLMAAVVEQHHDDNGIIWPESIAPFDLHVVSLAKRPDDEVGQQGEALYQKLQQAGFDVLYDDRKESPGVKFSDADLIGIPWRITISARSLKNGGVEVKRRRDADAEIVPVDQLVGFLKTKRS
;
A
#
# COMPACT_ATOMS: atom_id res chain seq x y z
N ASP A 1 -7.44 1.80 3.95
CA ASP A 1 -8.91 2.07 3.99
C ASP A 1 -9.59 1.15 5.02
N SER A 2 -10.85 1.37 5.44
CA SER A 2 -11.56 0.37 6.28
C SER A 2 -12.19 -0.75 5.44
N GLY A 3 -12.38 -0.52 4.15
CA GLY A 3 -12.73 -1.49 3.13
C GLY A 3 -13.95 -2.34 3.45
N MET A 4 -13.94 -3.56 2.93
CA MET A 4 -15.00 -4.56 3.13
C MET A 4 -15.24 -4.90 4.61
N MET A 5 -14.17 -4.86 5.43
CA MET A 5 -14.27 -5.08 6.87
C MET A 5 -15.18 -4.05 7.54
N GLY A 6 -15.22 -2.83 6.97
CA GLY A 6 -15.91 -1.68 7.52
C GLY A 6 -15.40 -1.28 8.90
N GLY A 7 -16.00 -0.24 9.47
CA GLY A 7 -15.49 0.40 10.68
C GLY A 7 -15.29 1.88 10.45
N SER A 8 -14.81 2.59 11.47
CA SER A 8 -14.57 4.03 11.41
C SER A 8 -13.10 4.39 11.20
N ASP A 9 -12.20 3.64 11.84
CA ASP A 9 -10.75 3.88 11.78
C ASP A 9 -10.02 2.55 11.54
N SER A 10 -8.96 2.62 10.74
CA SER A 10 -8.02 1.52 10.53
C SER A 10 -6.58 2.04 10.43
N HIS A 11 -5.60 1.22 10.82
CA HIS A 11 -4.18 1.50 10.59
C HIS A 11 -3.50 0.29 9.96
N GLU A 12 -2.76 0.53 8.90
CA GLU A 12 -1.95 -0.44 8.19
C GLU A 12 -0.49 -0.34 8.68
N PHE A 13 0.16 -1.48 8.83
CA PHE A 13 1.58 -1.59 9.16
C PHE A 13 2.33 -1.97 7.89
N MET A 14 3.15 -1.04 7.41
CA MET A 14 3.82 -1.14 6.12
C MET A 14 5.32 -1.36 6.29
N VAL A 15 5.87 -2.29 5.53
CA VAL A 15 7.32 -2.40 5.29
C VAL A 15 7.61 -1.71 3.96
N LEU A 16 8.41 -0.64 3.97
CA LEU A 16 8.75 0.10 2.76
C LEU A 16 9.65 -0.74 1.85
N SER A 17 9.18 -1.06 0.65
CA SER A 17 9.91 -1.85 -0.34
C SER A 17 9.46 -1.49 -1.74
N GLN A 18 10.38 -1.44 -2.70
CA GLN A 18 10.04 -1.21 -4.11
C GLN A 18 9.16 -2.33 -4.70
N SER A 19 9.27 -3.55 -4.17
CA SER A 19 8.43 -4.71 -4.53
C SER A 19 7.02 -4.66 -3.91
N GLY A 20 6.74 -3.67 -3.06
CA GLY A 20 5.43 -3.48 -2.45
C GLY A 20 4.32 -3.22 -3.46
N GLU A 21 3.12 -3.71 -3.17
CA GLU A 21 1.90 -3.53 -3.99
C GLU A 21 1.17 -2.23 -3.63
N ASP A 22 1.27 -1.82 -2.36
CA ASP A 22 0.64 -0.61 -1.85
C ASP A 22 1.46 0.63 -2.16
N THR A 23 0.74 1.72 -2.36
CA THR A 23 1.32 3.06 -2.46
C THR A 23 1.04 3.81 -1.17
N VAL A 24 2.09 4.32 -0.53
CA VAL A 24 2.01 5.05 0.73
C VAL A 24 2.60 6.43 0.52
N PHE A 25 1.86 7.46 0.92
CA PHE A 25 2.38 8.82 1.01
C PHE A 25 2.90 9.06 2.43
N ILE A 26 4.14 9.52 2.53
CA ILE A 26 4.74 9.98 3.79
C ILE A 26 5.09 11.45 3.60
N SER A 27 4.73 12.31 4.55
CA SER A 27 5.11 13.71 4.49
C SER A 27 6.61 13.86 4.72
N SER A 28 7.22 14.86 4.06
CA SER A 28 8.65 15.21 4.21
C SER A 28 9.08 15.55 5.65
N ASP A 29 8.14 15.87 6.55
CA ASP A 29 8.39 16.07 8.00
C ASP A 29 8.14 14.80 8.84
N GLY A 30 7.65 13.71 8.23
CA GLY A 30 7.33 12.43 8.86
C GLY A 30 6.09 12.44 9.76
N ALA A 31 5.33 13.55 9.82
CA ALA A 31 4.18 13.68 10.70
C ALA A 31 2.90 13.03 10.15
N TYR A 32 2.83 12.81 8.85
CA TYR A 32 1.68 12.23 8.15
C TYR A 32 2.13 11.02 7.33
N ALA A 33 1.39 9.92 7.45
CA ALA A 33 1.53 8.76 6.58
C ALA A 33 0.16 8.16 6.29
N ALA A 34 -0.13 7.89 5.02
CA ALA A 34 -1.38 7.26 4.64
C ALA A 34 -1.21 6.45 3.35
N ASN A 35 -1.97 5.36 3.25
CA ASN A 35 -2.17 4.67 1.98
C ASN A 35 -2.80 5.65 0.96
N ALA A 36 -2.41 5.56 -0.31
CA ALA A 36 -2.95 6.36 -1.40
C ALA A 36 -4.48 6.32 -1.47
N GLU A 37 -5.08 5.19 -1.12
CA GLU A 37 -6.53 5.01 -1.02
C GLU A 37 -7.20 5.93 0.01
N ARG A 38 -6.45 6.42 1.01
CA ARG A 38 -6.97 7.24 2.11
C ARG A 38 -6.35 8.64 2.20
N ALA A 39 -5.22 8.88 1.54
CA ALA A 39 -4.44 10.10 1.70
C ALA A 39 -5.25 11.37 1.39
N VAL A 40 -5.21 12.36 2.28
CA VAL A 40 -5.89 13.66 2.12
C VAL A 40 -4.83 14.74 2.00
N PHE A 41 -4.98 15.65 1.04
CA PHE A 41 -3.96 16.64 0.68
C PHE A 41 -4.57 18.02 0.44
N ASP A 42 -3.73 19.04 0.45
CA ASP A 42 -4.12 20.41 0.14
C ASP A 42 -4.32 20.57 -1.37
N LYS A 43 -5.58 20.79 -1.77
CA LYS A 43 -5.97 21.04 -3.16
C LYS A 43 -5.78 22.51 -3.56
N GLY A 44 -5.24 23.34 -2.67
CA GLY A 44 -5.07 24.77 -2.85
C GLY A 44 -6.30 25.58 -2.39
N THR A 45 -6.10 26.90 -2.26
CA THR A 45 -7.16 27.82 -1.85
C THR A 45 -7.99 28.27 -3.06
N PRO A 46 -9.33 28.15 -3.04
CA PRO A 46 -10.17 28.73 -4.07
C PRO A 46 -9.97 30.24 -4.20
N PRO A 47 -9.88 30.79 -5.43
CA PRO A 47 -9.78 32.23 -5.61
C PRO A 47 -11.08 32.92 -5.19
N ALA A 48 -10.95 34.10 -4.58
CA ALA A 48 -12.08 34.95 -4.23
C ALA A 48 -12.61 35.67 -5.48
N GLU A 49 -13.46 34.99 -6.24
CA GLU A 49 -14.07 35.49 -7.47
C GLU A 49 -15.60 35.36 -7.39
N GLU A 50 -16.30 36.36 -7.92
CA GLU A 50 -17.74 36.25 -8.10
C GLU A 50 -18.07 35.27 -9.25
N PRO A 51 -19.17 34.51 -9.15
CA PRO A 51 -19.60 33.63 -10.24
C PRO A 51 -19.87 34.41 -11.54
N GLY A 52 -19.05 34.19 -12.56
CA GLY A 52 -19.20 34.78 -13.90
C GLY A 52 -20.38 34.18 -14.67
N GLN A 53 -20.82 34.84 -15.75
CA GLN A 53 -21.90 34.33 -16.59
C GLN A 53 -21.46 33.03 -17.29
N LEU A 54 -22.33 32.01 -17.25
CA LEU A 54 -22.14 30.77 -17.97
C LEU A 54 -22.07 31.05 -19.48
N GLU A 55 -20.96 30.65 -20.13
CA GLU A 55 -20.67 30.97 -21.53
C GLU A 55 -20.25 29.69 -22.27
N GLU A 56 -20.94 29.38 -23.37
CA GLU A 56 -20.51 28.31 -24.29
C GLU A 56 -19.38 28.82 -25.21
N VAL A 57 -18.29 28.07 -25.29
CA VAL A 57 -17.12 28.38 -26.10
C VAL A 57 -16.77 27.23 -27.04
N TYR A 58 -16.43 27.56 -28.27
CA TYR A 58 -15.98 26.60 -29.27
C TYR A 58 -14.54 26.17 -29.02
N THR A 59 -14.32 24.86 -28.89
CA THR A 59 -13.04 24.21 -28.55
C THR A 59 -12.85 22.97 -29.46
N PRO A 60 -12.50 23.17 -30.74
CA PRO A 60 -12.38 22.09 -31.71
C PRO A 60 -11.29 21.10 -31.30
N ASN A 61 -11.58 19.81 -31.44
CA ASN A 61 -10.65 18.71 -31.17
C ASN A 61 -10.01 18.70 -29.76
N CYS A 62 -10.64 19.35 -28.76
CA CYS A 62 -10.17 19.35 -27.39
C CYS A 62 -10.95 18.32 -26.57
N LYS A 63 -10.43 17.09 -26.44
CA LYS A 63 -11.11 15.99 -25.71
C LYS A 63 -10.50 15.72 -24.33
N THR A 64 -9.28 16.22 -24.08
CA THR A 64 -8.55 16.04 -22.82
C THR A 64 -8.44 17.35 -22.05
N ILE A 65 -8.22 17.23 -20.73
CA ILE A 65 -8.00 18.39 -19.86
C ILE A 65 -6.81 19.23 -20.32
N ALA A 66 -5.71 18.60 -20.73
CA ALA A 66 -4.54 19.31 -21.22
C ALA A 66 -4.85 20.11 -22.50
N GLU A 67 -5.60 19.52 -23.45
CA GLU A 67 -5.98 20.20 -24.70
C GLU A 67 -6.86 21.42 -24.44
N VAL A 68 -7.94 21.29 -23.65
CA VAL A 68 -8.85 22.41 -23.38
C VAL A 68 -8.18 23.51 -22.55
N ALA A 69 -7.36 23.15 -21.56
CA ALA A 69 -6.61 24.09 -20.74
C ALA A 69 -5.66 24.94 -21.61
N ASN A 70 -4.89 24.27 -22.49
CA ASN A 70 -3.98 24.94 -23.41
C ASN A 70 -4.71 25.82 -24.43
N PHE A 71 -5.81 25.32 -24.99
CA PHE A 71 -6.60 26.05 -25.99
C PHE A 71 -7.21 27.34 -25.42
N LEU A 72 -7.71 27.29 -24.19
CA LEU A 72 -8.34 28.43 -23.52
C LEU A 72 -7.36 29.32 -22.74
N GLY A 73 -6.10 28.92 -22.62
CA GLY A 73 -5.07 29.65 -21.89
C GLY A 73 -5.30 29.69 -20.38
N VAL A 74 -5.86 28.61 -19.81
CA VAL A 74 -6.11 28.48 -18.37
C VAL A 74 -5.31 27.30 -17.80
N PRO A 75 -4.91 27.32 -16.52
CA PRO A 75 -4.29 26.14 -15.91
C PRO A 75 -5.31 25.00 -15.74
N GLN A 76 -4.83 23.75 -15.66
CA GLN A 76 -5.70 22.58 -15.47
C GLN A 76 -6.51 22.64 -14.15
N THR A 77 -6.02 23.39 -13.15
CA THR A 77 -6.76 23.69 -11.91
C THR A 77 -7.99 24.58 -12.12
N ARG A 78 -8.20 25.11 -13.34
CA ARG A 78 -9.37 25.90 -13.73
C ARG A 78 -10.29 25.15 -14.69
N THR A 79 -10.08 23.85 -14.84
CA THR A 79 -10.97 22.97 -15.59
C THR A 79 -11.58 21.93 -14.65
N VAL A 80 -12.66 21.31 -15.10
CA VAL A 80 -13.31 20.19 -14.43
C VAL A 80 -13.50 19.07 -15.45
N LYS A 81 -13.25 17.83 -15.05
CA LYS A 81 -13.49 16.64 -15.87
C LYS A 81 -14.65 15.82 -15.32
N ALA A 82 -15.30 15.13 -16.25
CA ALA A 82 -16.30 14.12 -15.99
C ALA A 82 -15.67 12.72 -16.09
N VAL A 83 -15.92 11.87 -15.11
CA VAL A 83 -15.57 10.44 -15.16
C VAL A 83 -16.83 9.63 -14.90
N PHE A 84 -16.99 8.49 -15.59
CA PHE A 84 -18.25 7.78 -15.66
C PHE A 84 -18.13 6.34 -15.20
N PHE A 85 -19.04 5.94 -14.35
CA PHE A 85 -19.12 4.56 -13.87
C PHE A 85 -20.57 4.07 -13.89
N ILE A 86 -20.72 2.75 -13.91
CA ILE A 86 -22.00 2.06 -13.73
C ILE A 86 -21.92 1.33 -12.40
N ALA A 87 -22.89 1.58 -11.52
CA ALA A 87 -23.02 0.89 -10.25
C ALA A 87 -23.26 -0.60 -10.47
N GLU A 88 -22.53 -1.46 -9.78
CA GLU A 88 -22.80 -2.90 -9.77
C GLU A 88 -23.89 -3.22 -8.73
N ASN A 89 -25.08 -2.66 -8.92
CA ASN A 89 -26.29 -2.94 -8.16
C ASN A 89 -27.37 -3.55 -9.06
N GLU A 90 -28.53 -3.92 -8.50
CA GLU A 90 -29.62 -4.52 -9.28
C GLU A 90 -30.15 -3.64 -10.42
N LYS A 91 -29.92 -2.33 -10.35
CA LYS A 91 -30.45 -1.34 -11.29
C LYS A 91 -29.42 -0.89 -12.32
N GLU A 92 -28.12 -1.02 -12.04
CA GLU A 92 -27.06 -0.45 -12.85
C GLU A 92 -27.15 1.08 -12.98
N ASP A 93 -27.36 1.77 -11.85
CA ASP A 93 -27.42 3.24 -11.80
C ASP A 93 -26.14 3.87 -12.38
N PHE A 94 -26.30 4.97 -13.13
CA PHE A 94 -25.19 5.67 -13.78
C PHE A 94 -24.57 6.69 -12.81
N ILE A 95 -23.25 6.60 -12.60
CA ILE A 95 -22.50 7.47 -11.70
C ILE A 95 -21.72 8.48 -12.55
N PHE A 96 -22.05 9.77 -12.38
CA PHE A 96 -21.36 10.89 -13.00
C PHE A 96 -20.46 11.55 -11.95
N VAL A 97 -19.15 11.35 -12.09
CA VAL A 97 -18.13 11.93 -11.23
C VAL A 97 -17.67 13.27 -11.79
N VAL A 98 -17.67 14.31 -10.96
CA VAL A 98 -17.22 15.66 -11.31
C VAL A 98 -16.02 16.04 -10.43
N ILE A 99 -14.85 16.23 -11.02
CA ILE A 99 -13.61 16.51 -10.28
C ILE A 99 -12.74 17.52 -11.04
N ARG A 100 -11.95 18.34 -10.34
CA ARG A 100 -11.04 19.30 -10.97
C ARG A 100 -10.08 18.57 -11.94
N GLY A 101 -9.78 19.22 -13.08
CA GLY A 101 -9.18 18.55 -14.23
C GLY A 101 -7.79 17.94 -13.96
N ASP A 102 -7.00 18.59 -13.11
CA ASP A 102 -5.66 18.16 -12.67
C ASP A 102 -5.66 16.95 -11.72
N LEU A 103 -6.80 16.61 -11.11
CA LEU A 103 -6.86 15.61 -10.04
C LEU A 103 -7.39 14.26 -10.55
N PRO A 104 -6.67 13.15 -10.38
CA PRO A 104 -7.19 11.82 -10.65
C PRO A 104 -8.29 11.44 -9.64
N VAL A 105 -9.21 10.56 -10.06
CA VAL A 105 -10.25 10.01 -9.16
C VAL A 105 -9.63 8.90 -8.33
N ASN A 106 -9.90 8.92 -7.02
CA ASN A 106 -9.62 7.83 -6.11
C ASN A 106 -10.86 6.95 -6.00
N GLU A 107 -10.83 5.79 -6.64
CA GLU A 107 -11.98 4.86 -6.72
C GLU A 107 -12.38 4.30 -5.34
N VAL A 108 -11.44 4.14 -4.41
CA VAL A 108 -11.74 3.68 -3.04
C VAL A 108 -12.50 4.76 -2.26
N LYS A 109 -12.07 6.01 -2.34
CA LYS A 109 -12.81 7.14 -1.77
C LYS A 109 -14.19 7.31 -2.41
N LEU A 110 -14.28 7.15 -3.73
CA LEU A 110 -15.54 7.18 -4.48
C LEU A 110 -16.51 6.08 -4.00
N SER A 111 -16.04 4.83 -3.89
CA SER A 111 -16.85 3.71 -3.39
C SER A 111 -17.34 3.99 -1.96
N ASN A 112 -16.47 4.46 -1.08
CA ASN A 112 -16.82 4.84 0.28
C ASN A 112 -17.88 5.95 0.34
N ALA A 113 -17.77 6.98 -0.50
CA ALA A 113 -18.76 8.05 -0.60
C ALA A 113 -20.12 7.56 -1.11
N LEU A 114 -20.13 6.48 -1.91
CA LEU A 114 -21.32 5.77 -2.40
C LEU A 114 -21.82 4.68 -1.42
N GLY A 115 -21.25 4.59 -0.22
CA GLY A 115 -21.66 3.62 0.80
C GLY A 115 -21.05 2.22 0.65
N GLY A 116 -19.88 2.12 0.03
CA GLY A 116 -19.17 0.85 -0.24
C GLY A 116 -19.69 0.13 -1.48
N LEU A 117 -20.29 0.88 -2.42
CA LEU A 117 -20.83 0.36 -3.66
C LEU A 117 -19.70 0.04 -4.65
N SER A 118 -19.73 -1.15 -5.25
CA SER A 118 -18.86 -1.50 -6.38
C SER A 118 -19.37 -0.89 -7.68
N PHE A 119 -18.48 -0.61 -8.61
CA PHE A 119 -18.81 -0.01 -9.90
C PHE A 119 -17.75 -0.38 -10.95
N ARG A 120 -18.13 -0.24 -12.21
CA ARG A 120 -17.23 -0.41 -13.37
C ARG A 120 -17.21 0.86 -14.22
N PRO A 121 -16.16 1.11 -15.01
CA PRO A 121 -16.19 2.19 -16.01
C PRO A 121 -17.40 2.05 -16.95
N ALA A 122 -18.04 3.17 -17.27
CA ALA A 122 -19.11 3.20 -18.26
C ALA A 122 -18.54 3.09 -19.68
N THR A 123 -19.28 2.44 -20.58
CA THR A 123 -18.96 2.42 -22.01
C THR A 123 -19.37 3.73 -22.68
N GLU A 124 -18.82 4.03 -23.86
CA GLU A 124 -19.21 5.21 -24.64
C GLU A 124 -20.70 5.23 -24.95
N GLU A 125 -21.27 4.07 -25.30
CA GLU A 125 -22.71 3.89 -25.56
C GLU A 125 -23.56 4.23 -24.32
N GLU A 126 -23.13 3.82 -23.13
CA GLU A 126 -23.81 4.14 -21.87
C GLU A 126 -23.73 5.64 -21.53
N ILE A 127 -22.60 6.28 -21.83
CA ILE A 127 -22.40 7.72 -21.63
C ILE A 127 -23.30 8.53 -22.58
N GLU A 128 -23.34 8.15 -23.86
CA GLU A 128 -24.19 8.80 -24.85
C GLU A 128 -25.68 8.62 -24.56
N ALA A 129 -26.08 7.44 -24.05
CA ALA A 129 -27.46 7.14 -23.69
C ALA A 129 -28.03 8.07 -22.61
N VAL A 130 -27.18 8.61 -21.72
CA VAL A 130 -27.60 9.60 -20.71
C VAL A 130 -27.54 11.05 -21.22
N GLY A 131 -27.14 11.27 -22.47
CA GLY A 131 -27.02 12.59 -23.10
C GLY A 131 -25.69 13.29 -22.84
N ALA A 132 -24.70 12.60 -22.26
CA ALA A 132 -23.36 13.12 -22.11
C ALA A 132 -22.52 12.86 -23.37
N VAL A 133 -21.50 13.69 -23.60
CA VAL A 133 -20.60 13.56 -24.74
C VAL A 133 -19.17 13.35 -24.24
N PRO A 134 -18.53 12.18 -24.45
CA PRO A 134 -17.15 11.94 -24.02
C PRO A 134 -16.18 13.04 -24.48
N GLY A 135 -15.36 13.52 -23.55
CA GLY A 135 -14.44 14.65 -23.77
C GLY A 135 -15.10 16.04 -23.72
N TYR A 136 -16.43 16.13 -23.71
CA TYR A 136 -17.20 17.38 -23.68
C TYR A 136 -18.37 17.31 -22.69
N ALA A 137 -18.31 16.44 -21.69
CA ALA A 137 -19.45 16.19 -20.82
C ALA A 137 -19.57 17.14 -19.63
N THR A 138 -20.80 17.31 -19.16
CA THR A 138 -21.16 18.06 -17.95
C THR A 138 -22.46 17.51 -17.36
N PRO A 139 -22.69 17.60 -16.04
CA PRO A 139 -24.00 17.29 -15.47
C PRO A 139 -25.09 18.31 -15.84
N ILE A 140 -24.72 19.47 -16.39
CA ILE A 140 -25.67 20.54 -16.73
C ILE A 140 -26.62 20.08 -17.85
N GLY A 141 -27.93 20.12 -17.57
CA GLY A 141 -28.97 19.75 -18.53
C GLY A 141 -29.23 18.25 -18.66
N LEU A 142 -28.60 17.39 -17.86
CA LEU A 142 -28.87 15.95 -17.85
C LEU A 142 -30.06 15.60 -16.93
N ASN A 143 -30.82 14.58 -17.32
CA ASN A 143 -31.96 14.09 -16.54
C ASN A 143 -31.50 13.14 -15.43
N LYS A 144 -32.02 13.34 -14.20
CA LYS A 144 -31.72 12.46 -13.06
C LYS A 144 -32.42 11.10 -13.12
N ASP A 145 -33.56 11.04 -13.77
CA ASP A 145 -34.31 9.80 -14.04
C ASP A 145 -34.06 9.39 -15.49
N LEU A 146 -33.53 8.18 -15.69
CA LEU A 146 -33.17 7.66 -17.02
C LEU A 146 -34.35 6.97 -17.72
N GLY A 147 -35.53 6.89 -17.07
CA GLY A 147 -36.77 6.41 -17.68
C GLY A 147 -36.94 4.89 -17.74
N ASP A 148 -35.91 4.13 -17.39
CA ASP A 148 -35.88 2.66 -17.33
C ASP A 148 -35.74 2.13 -15.87
N GLY A 149 -35.95 3.01 -14.89
CA GLY A 149 -35.80 2.70 -13.46
C GLY A 149 -34.41 2.97 -12.89
N ARG A 150 -33.44 3.29 -13.75
CA ARG A 150 -32.09 3.76 -13.38
C ARG A 150 -32.07 5.24 -13.07
N LYS A 151 -31.09 5.64 -12.27
CA LYS A 151 -30.83 7.04 -11.94
C LYS A 151 -29.44 7.47 -12.38
N LEU A 152 -29.33 8.76 -12.67
CA LEU A 152 -28.05 9.46 -12.77
C LEU A 152 -27.70 10.02 -11.38
N ILE A 153 -26.62 9.49 -10.79
CA ILE A 153 -26.07 9.92 -9.52
C ILE A 153 -24.89 10.86 -9.81
N ILE A 154 -25.02 12.14 -9.46
CA ILE A 154 -23.94 13.11 -9.64
C ILE A 154 -23.14 13.18 -8.33
N ILE A 155 -21.88 12.79 -8.38
CA ILE A 155 -20.96 12.91 -7.25
C ILE A 155 -19.83 13.87 -7.62
N ALA A 156 -19.61 14.88 -6.79
CA ALA A 156 -18.60 15.90 -7.04
C ALA A 156 -17.50 15.85 -5.97
N ASP A 157 -16.25 15.96 -6.41
CA ASP A 157 -15.13 16.25 -5.52
C ASP A 157 -15.27 17.66 -4.94
N ASP A 158 -14.85 17.84 -3.69
CA ASP A 158 -14.84 19.18 -3.06
C ASP A 158 -14.06 20.22 -3.89
N SER A 159 -13.04 19.83 -4.68
CA SER A 159 -12.32 20.71 -5.60
C SER A 159 -13.18 21.24 -6.74
N ALA A 160 -14.17 20.48 -7.20
CA ALA A 160 -15.09 20.91 -8.26
C ALA A 160 -16.23 21.78 -7.72
N VAL A 161 -16.49 21.71 -6.41
CA VAL A 161 -17.55 22.48 -5.74
C VAL A 161 -17.02 23.79 -5.18
N ASN A 162 -15.83 23.77 -4.58
CA ASN A 162 -15.28 24.91 -3.85
C ASN A 162 -14.61 25.95 -4.77
N PHE A 163 -14.19 25.57 -5.98
CA PHE A 163 -13.55 26.48 -6.92
C PHE A 163 -14.60 27.10 -7.86
N PRO A 164 -14.72 28.44 -7.90
CA PRO A 164 -15.66 29.09 -8.79
C PRO A 164 -15.13 29.13 -10.23
N ASN A 165 -16.05 29.30 -11.17
CA ASN A 165 -15.77 29.63 -12.56
C ASN A 165 -14.88 28.62 -13.31
N LEU A 166 -15.13 27.33 -13.12
CA LEU A 166 -14.39 26.27 -13.81
C LEU A 166 -14.80 26.16 -15.28
N VAL A 167 -13.93 25.56 -16.10
CA VAL A 167 -14.24 25.16 -17.48
C VAL A 167 -14.67 23.70 -17.50
N SER A 168 -15.90 23.42 -17.93
CA SER A 168 -16.47 22.08 -18.06
C SER A 168 -16.82 21.80 -19.52
N GLY A 169 -17.10 20.55 -19.87
CA GLY A 169 -17.77 20.23 -21.13
C GLY A 169 -19.16 20.88 -21.27
N ALA A 170 -19.73 20.89 -22.48
CA ALA A 170 -21.04 21.45 -22.79
C ALA A 170 -22.14 20.42 -23.14
N ASN A 171 -21.87 19.12 -23.01
CA ASN A 171 -22.66 18.02 -23.60
C ASN A 171 -22.88 18.18 -25.11
N LYS A 172 -21.91 18.80 -25.78
CA LYS A 172 -21.94 19.12 -27.21
C LYS A 172 -20.54 18.99 -27.76
N ALA A 173 -20.36 18.16 -28.78
CA ALA A 173 -19.06 17.93 -29.38
C ALA A 173 -18.42 19.25 -29.83
N GLU A 174 -17.14 19.43 -29.53
CA GLU A 174 -16.35 20.63 -29.82
C GLU A 174 -16.73 21.89 -29.03
N TYR A 175 -17.55 21.78 -27.98
CA TYR A 175 -17.90 22.92 -27.14
C TYR A 175 -17.68 22.64 -25.65
N HIS A 176 -17.22 23.67 -24.95
CA HIS A 176 -17.08 23.69 -23.49
C HIS A 176 -17.88 24.87 -22.92
N LEU A 177 -18.15 24.83 -21.62
CA LEU A 177 -18.73 25.90 -20.84
C LEU A 177 -17.66 26.55 -19.99
N LYS A 178 -17.51 27.87 -20.10
CA LYS A 178 -16.75 28.69 -19.15
C LYS A 178 -17.64 29.12 -17.99
N ASN A 179 -16.98 29.42 -16.88
CA ASN A 179 -17.59 29.94 -15.67
C ASN A 179 -18.65 28.99 -15.07
N THR A 180 -18.42 27.67 -15.12
CA THR A 180 -19.30 26.72 -14.45
C THR A 180 -19.10 26.77 -12.94
N ASN A 181 -20.21 26.70 -12.20
CA ASN A 181 -20.24 26.76 -10.74
C ASN A 181 -21.23 25.71 -10.21
N ALA A 182 -20.72 24.81 -9.36
CA ALA A 182 -21.56 23.84 -8.65
C ALA A 182 -22.61 24.57 -7.78
N ASN A 183 -23.76 23.94 -7.56
CA ASN A 183 -24.94 24.48 -6.86
C ASN A 183 -25.64 25.66 -7.56
N ARG A 184 -25.02 26.30 -8.56
CA ARG A 184 -25.68 27.28 -9.44
C ARG A 184 -26.12 26.65 -10.76
N ASP A 185 -25.20 25.98 -11.45
CA ASP A 185 -25.46 25.45 -12.81
C ASP A 185 -25.88 23.97 -12.79
N TYR A 186 -25.47 23.23 -11.76
CA TYR A 186 -25.86 21.84 -11.51
C TYR A 186 -25.83 21.55 -10.01
N GLN A 187 -26.60 20.55 -9.57
CA GLN A 187 -26.67 20.16 -8.16
C GLN A 187 -26.12 18.73 -7.96
N PRO A 188 -24.93 18.57 -7.36
CA PRO A 188 -24.44 17.26 -6.93
C PRO A 188 -25.40 16.59 -5.96
N ASP A 189 -25.56 15.28 -6.09
CA ASP A 189 -26.26 14.43 -5.10
C ASP A 189 -25.35 14.16 -3.90
N ILE A 190 -24.05 14.02 -4.15
CA ILE A 190 -23.02 13.77 -3.13
C ILE A 190 -21.84 14.71 -3.37
N VAL A 191 -21.34 15.32 -2.30
CA VAL A 191 -20.07 16.05 -2.29
C VAL A 191 -19.14 15.36 -1.31
N ALA A 192 -17.96 14.95 -1.76
CA ALA A 192 -16.98 14.22 -0.94
C ALA A 192 -15.55 14.47 -1.44
N ASP A 193 -14.55 14.18 -0.62
CA ASP A 193 -13.17 14.06 -1.11
C ASP A 193 -13.03 12.72 -1.84
N ILE A 194 -12.88 12.78 -3.16
CA ILE A 194 -12.70 11.63 -4.04
C ILE A 194 -11.45 11.79 -4.93
N ALA A 195 -10.56 12.73 -4.60
CA ALA A 195 -9.33 12.95 -5.32
C ALA A 195 -8.22 12.00 -4.83
N LEU A 196 -7.41 11.52 -5.77
CA LEU A 196 -6.18 10.78 -5.49
C LEU A 196 -5.03 11.77 -5.35
N ALA A 197 -4.31 11.70 -4.23
CA ALA A 197 -3.08 12.46 -4.03
C ALA A 197 -1.98 12.00 -5.00
N GLN A 198 -1.03 12.88 -5.27
CA GLN A 198 0.09 12.68 -6.15
C GLN A 198 1.41 13.00 -5.42
N ASP A 199 2.52 12.52 -5.97
CA ASP A 199 3.85 12.84 -5.45
C ASP A 199 4.10 14.35 -5.49
N GLY A 200 4.63 14.91 -4.40
CA GLY A 200 4.85 16.34 -4.26
C GLY A 200 3.62 17.18 -3.88
N ASP A 201 2.42 16.59 -3.76
CA ASP A 201 1.25 17.30 -3.24
C ASP A 201 1.52 17.82 -1.82
N LYS A 202 0.94 18.98 -1.49
CA LYS A 202 1.09 19.57 -0.15
C LYS A 202 0.21 18.87 0.87
N CYS A 203 0.74 18.72 2.08
CA CYS A 203 -0.03 18.24 3.22
C CYS A 203 -1.08 19.29 3.62
N LEU A 204 -2.20 18.83 4.15
CA LEU A 204 -3.21 19.74 4.69
C LEU A 204 -2.69 20.51 5.90
N GLY A 205 -2.76 21.84 5.83
CA GLY A 205 -2.51 22.72 6.97
C GLY A 205 -1.05 22.99 7.30
N ASN A 206 -0.10 22.54 6.47
CA ASN A 206 1.32 22.88 6.61
C ASN A 206 2.02 22.94 5.23
N GLU A 207 3.32 23.24 5.21
CA GLU A 207 4.11 23.36 3.96
C GLU A 207 4.85 22.07 3.58
N ALA A 208 4.72 20.99 4.35
CA ALA A 208 5.32 19.71 4.01
C ALA A 208 4.66 19.14 2.76
N THR A 209 5.45 18.51 1.90
CA THR A 209 4.96 17.79 0.72
C THR A 209 4.98 16.28 0.94
N PHE A 210 4.16 15.56 0.19
CA PHE A 210 4.15 14.11 0.14
C PHE A 210 5.31 13.55 -0.67
N GLU A 211 5.90 12.49 -0.15
CA GLU A 211 6.83 11.60 -0.83
C GLU A 211 6.13 10.26 -1.08
N LEU A 212 6.15 9.82 -2.34
CA LEU A 212 5.56 8.56 -2.77
C LEU A 212 6.48 7.38 -2.46
N HIS A 213 6.00 6.43 -1.66
CA HIS A 213 6.69 5.17 -1.38
C HIS A 213 5.85 3.96 -1.78
N ARG A 214 6.54 2.84 -2.00
CA ARG A 214 5.93 1.52 -2.16
C ARG A 214 6.08 0.73 -0.87
N GLY A 215 5.03 -0.01 -0.50
CA GLY A 215 4.95 -0.71 0.77
C GLY A 215 4.35 -2.11 0.64
N ILE A 216 4.82 -3.00 1.51
CA ILE A 216 4.20 -4.31 1.74
C ILE A 216 3.40 -4.19 3.05
N GLU A 217 2.08 -4.31 2.97
CA GLU A 217 1.23 -4.38 4.17
C GLU A 217 1.49 -5.69 4.92
N VAL A 218 2.09 -5.62 6.11
CA VAL A 218 2.38 -6.79 6.96
C VAL A 218 1.36 -6.97 8.10
N GLY A 219 0.53 -5.96 8.36
CA GLY A 219 -0.56 -6.07 9.32
C GLY A 219 -1.56 -4.92 9.24
N HIS A 220 -2.73 -5.14 9.82
CA HIS A 220 -3.84 -4.18 9.77
C HIS A 220 -4.65 -4.28 11.07
N CYS A 221 -4.98 -3.12 11.66
CA CYS A 221 -5.91 -3.04 12.76
C CYS A 221 -7.15 -2.23 12.38
N PHE A 222 -8.31 -2.63 12.92
CA PHE A 222 -9.60 -2.03 12.61
C PHE A 222 -10.43 -1.78 13.87
N LYS A 223 -11.07 -0.61 13.93
CA LYS A 223 -12.19 -0.35 14.84
C LYS A 223 -13.50 -0.69 14.14
N LEU A 224 -13.95 -1.94 14.31
CA LEU A 224 -15.15 -2.48 13.63
C LEU A 224 -16.48 -1.95 14.20
N GLY A 225 -16.45 -1.36 15.39
CA GLY A 225 -17.64 -0.82 16.03
C GLY A 225 -18.65 -1.94 16.31
N MET A 226 -19.92 -1.72 15.93
CA MET A 226 -20.99 -2.71 16.11
C MET A 226 -21.36 -3.42 14.79
N ARG A 227 -20.53 -3.29 13.75
CA ARG A 227 -20.84 -3.78 12.39
C ARG A 227 -21.18 -5.27 12.35
N TYR A 228 -20.49 -6.09 13.14
CA TYR A 228 -20.69 -7.53 13.18
C TYR A 228 -21.58 -7.98 14.35
N SER A 229 -21.45 -7.35 15.52
CA SER A 229 -22.19 -7.72 16.73
C SER A 229 -23.69 -7.40 16.63
N LYS A 230 -24.06 -6.28 15.98
CA LYS A 230 -25.46 -5.86 15.85
C LYS A 230 -26.28 -6.80 14.95
N PRO A 231 -25.85 -7.18 13.73
CA PRO A 231 -26.64 -8.07 12.86
C PRO A 231 -26.87 -9.46 13.45
N VAL A 232 -25.89 -10.01 14.16
CA VAL A 232 -26.01 -11.34 14.80
C VAL A 232 -26.72 -11.30 16.16
N GLY A 233 -27.08 -10.12 16.64
CA GLY A 233 -27.77 -9.94 17.92
C GLY A 233 -26.94 -10.28 19.14
N LEU A 234 -25.60 -10.17 19.07
CA LEU A 234 -24.71 -10.43 20.20
C LEU A 234 -24.90 -9.35 21.28
N LYS A 235 -25.18 -9.76 22.52
CA LYS A 235 -25.45 -8.86 23.65
C LYS A 235 -24.75 -9.31 24.93
N TYR A 236 -24.45 -8.36 25.79
CA TYR A 236 -24.00 -8.59 27.17
C TYR A 236 -24.76 -7.67 28.13
N LEU A 237 -24.74 -7.97 29.44
CA LEU A 237 -25.26 -7.06 30.47
C LEU A 237 -24.12 -6.17 30.95
N ASP A 238 -24.33 -4.85 30.95
CA ASP A 238 -23.40 -3.91 31.57
C ASP A 238 -23.48 -3.93 33.10
N GLU A 239 -22.67 -3.10 33.75
CA GLU A 239 -22.62 -2.95 35.21
C GLU A 239 -23.97 -2.55 35.85
N ASN A 240 -24.90 -1.99 35.07
CA ASN A 240 -26.24 -1.61 35.51
C ASN A 240 -27.29 -2.68 35.19
N GLY A 241 -26.87 -3.84 34.66
CA GLY A 241 -27.77 -4.91 34.24
C GLY A 241 -28.54 -4.60 32.96
N LYS A 242 -28.10 -3.62 32.17
CA LYS A 242 -28.74 -3.27 30.90
C LYS A 242 -28.08 -4.02 29.75
N ALA A 243 -28.90 -4.51 28.82
CA ALA A 243 -28.41 -5.18 27.62
C ALA A 243 -27.70 -4.18 26.69
N GLN A 244 -26.44 -4.45 26.36
CA GLN A 244 -25.60 -3.68 25.46
C GLN A 244 -25.08 -4.55 24.32
N ILE A 245 -24.73 -3.93 23.19
CA ILE A 245 -24.07 -4.58 22.05
C ILE A 245 -22.56 -4.37 22.18
N PRO A 246 -21.72 -5.42 22.13
CA PRO A 246 -20.29 -5.25 22.27
C PRO A 246 -19.71 -4.52 21.06
N VAL A 247 -18.81 -3.56 21.36
CA VAL A 247 -17.97 -2.89 20.38
C VAL A 247 -16.78 -3.80 20.06
N MET A 248 -16.48 -3.98 18.78
CA MET A 248 -15.47 -4.92 18.29
C MET A 248 -14.28 -4.20 17.67
N GLY A 249 -13.10 -4.83 17.81
CA GLY A 249 -11.89 -4.51 17.06
C GLY A 249 -11.32 -5.79 16.47
N SER A 250 -10.50 -5.67 15.43
CA SER A 250 -9.78 -6.77 14.81
C SER A 250 -8.35 -6.37 14.51
N TYR A 251 -7.43 -7.33 14.60
CA TYR A 251 -5.99 -7.13 14.42
C TYR A 251 -5.44 -8.33 13.66
N GLY A 252 -4.86 -8.08 12.50
CA GLY A 252 -4.28 -9.10 11.63
C GLY A 252 -2.80 -8.83 11.39
N ILE A 253 -1.99 -9.88 11.41
CA ILE A 253 -0.60 -9.87 10.93
C ILE A 253 -0.47 -11.03 9.95
N GLY A 254 -0.02 -10.72 8.73
CA GLY A 254 0.19 -11.74 7.70
C GLY A 254 1.52 -12.46 7.93
N VAL A 255 1.57 -13.47 8.83
CA VAL A 255 2.83 -14.12 9.24
C VAL A 255 3.65 -14.65 8.05
N GLY A 256 3.00 -15.28 7.06
CA GLY A 256 3.68 -15.75 5.86
C GLY A 256 4.24 -14.60 5.00
N ARG A 257 3.48 -13.51 4.87
CA ARG A 257 3.92 -12.30 4.16
C ARG A 257 5.04 -11.57 4.91
N LEU A 258 5.00 -11.56 6.25
CA LEU A 258 6.02 -10.96 7.09
C LEU A 258 7.37 -11.67 6.90
N MET A 259 7.38 -13.01 6.79
CA MET A 259 8.59 -13.75 6.46
C MET A 259 9.19 -13.31 5.11
N ALA A 260 8.35 -13.17 4.08
CA ALA A 260 8.80 -12.66 2.78
C ALA A 260 9.31 -11.22 2.86
N ALA A 261 8.61 -10.34 3.59
CA ALA A 261 9.02 -8.95 3.80
C ALA A 261 10.37 -8.84 4.52
N VAL A 262 10.65 -9.74 5.48
CA VAL A 262 11.98 -9.83 6.12
C VAL A 262 13.05 -10.17 5.09
N VAL A 263 12.81 -11.16 4.21
CA VAL A 263 13.78 -11.52 3.16
C VAL A 263 14.00 -10.35 2.20
N GLU A 264 12.94 -9.67 1.77
CA GLU A 264 13.03 -8.48 0.91
C GLU A 264 13.90 -7.38 1.53
N GLN A 265 13.82 -7.17 2.85
CA GLN A 265 14.64 -6.18 3.57
C GLN A 265 16.05 -6.67 3.93
N HIS A 266 16.24 -7.99 4.03
CA HIS A 266 17.46 -8.59 4.55
C HIS A 266 17.95 -9.73 3.65
N HIS A 267 18.47 -9.36 2.48
CA HIS A 267 19.13 -10.27 1.55
C HIS A 267 20.32 -9.59 0.87
N ASP A 268 21.13 -10.39 0.18
CA ASP A 268 22.11 -9.94 -0.80
C ASP A 268 22.04 -10.84 -2.05
N ASP A 269 22.92 -10.61 -3.02
CA ASP A 269 22.99 -11.39 -4.27
C ASP A 269 23.22 -12.90 -4.05
N ASN A 270 23.70 -13.31 -2.87
CA ASN A 270 24.01 -14.70 -2.54
C ASN A 270 22.91 -15.38 -1.71
N GLY A 271 21.94 -14.64 -1.17
CA GLY A 271 20.79 -15.21 -0.47
C GLY A 271 20.32 -14.41 0.74
N ILE A 272 19.63 -15.11 1.65
CA ILE A 272 18.95 -14.50 2.79
C ILE A 272 19.96 -14.10 3.87
N ILE A 273 19.66 -13.03 4.62
CA ILE A 273 20.39 -12.61 5.82
C ILE A 273 19.39 -12.50 6.97
N TRP A 274 19.06 -13.61 7.62
CA TRP A 274 18.05 -13.60 8.68
C TRP A 274 18.45 -12.70 9.85
N PRO A 275 17.52 -11.91 10.40
CA PRO A 275 17.65 -11.39 11.76
C PRO A 275 17.78 -12.57 12.75
N GLU A 276 18.71 -12.47 13.70
CA GLU A 276 19.04 -13.60 14.59
C GLU A 276 17.83 -14.16 15.36
N SER A 277 16.83 -13.33 15.67
CA SER A 277 15.64 -13.72 16.43
C SER A 277 14.68 -14.64 15.68
N ILE A 278 14.80 -14.75 14.36
CA ILE A 278 13.87 -15.51 13.49
C ILE A 278 14.59 -16.41 12.49
N ALA A 279 15.92 -16.53 12.60
CA ALA A 279 16.67 -17.47 11.80
C ALA A 279 16.24 -18.92 12.08
N PRO A 280 16.23 -19.81 11.08
CA PRO A 280 15.80 -21.20 11.27
C PRO A 280 16.73 -22.00 12.19
N PHE A 281 18.00 -21.58 12.26
CA PHE A 281 19.02 -22.10 13.18
C PHE A 281 19.92 -20.92 13.60
N ASP A 282 20.56 -21.06 14.74
CA ASP A 282 21.56 -20.09 15.21
C ASP A 282 22.86 -20.21 14.42
N LEU A 283 23.30 -21.47 14.22
CA LEU A 283 24.63 -21.82 13.72
C LEU A 283 24.54 -22.84 12.57
N HIS A 284 25.35 -22.64 11.54
CA HIS A 284 25.54 -23.59 10.45
C HIS A 284 26.96 -24.14 10.51
N VAL A 285 27.10 -25.36 11.03
CA VAL A 285 28.39 -26.06 11.09
C VAL A 285 28.65 -26.76 9.76
N VAL A 286 29.65 -26.30 9.02
CA VAL A 286 30.03 -26.87 7.73
C VAL A 286 31.27 -27.73 7.90
N SER A 287 31.10 -29.05 7.76
CA SER A 287 32.21 -30.00 7.83
C SER A 287 32.81 -30.25 6.45
N LEU A 288 34.13 -30.05 6.33
CA LEU A 288 34.92 -30.40 5.14
C LEU A 288 35.64 -31.75 5.31
N ALA A 289 35.08 -32.65 6.11
CA ALA A 289 35.58 -34.01 6.27
C ALA A 289 35.51 -34.78 4.93
N LYS A 290 36.51 -35.63 4.67
CA LYS A 290 36.47 -36.52 3.50
C LYS A 290 35.60 -37.74 3.81
N ARG A 291 35.58 -38.17 5.07
CA ARG A 291 34.73 -39.25 5.57
C ARG A 291 34.29 -38.96 7.00
N PRO A 292 33.11 -39.44 7.45
CA PRO A 292 32.63 -39.22 8.82
C PRO A 292 33.58 -39.72 9.91
N ASP A 293 34.37 -40.76 9.63
CA ASP A 293 35.29 -41.41 10.56
C ASP A 293 36.69 -40.77 10.60
N ASP A 294 36.98 -39.80 9.73
CA ASP A 294 38.26 -39.09 9.77
C ASP A 294 38.31 -38.06 10.92
N GLU A 295 39.49 -37.51 11.18
CA GLU A 295 39.71 -36.54 12.26
C GLU A 295 38.77 -35.33 12.18
N VAL A 296 38.52 -34.81 10.97
CA VAL A 296 37.64 -33.66 10.75
C VAL A 296 36.18 -34.05 11.01
N GLY A 297 35.77 -35.24 10.57
CA GLY A 297 34.42 -35.77 10.80
C GLY A 297 34.11 -35.97 12.28
N GLN A 298 35.02 -36.61 13.02
CA GLN A 298 34.87 -36.83 14.47
C GLN A 298 34.85 -35.52 15.25
N GLN A 299 35.74 -34.57 14.92
CA GLN A 299 35.75 -33.25 15.55
C GLN A 299 34.52 -32.43 15.19
N GLY A 300 33.99 -32.57 13.97
CA GLY A 300 32.77 -31.90 13.51
C GLY A 300 31.55 -32.35 14.30
N GLU A 301 31.39 -33.67 14.49
CA GLU A 301 30.32 -34.23 15.32
C GLU A 301 30.46 -33.80 16.79
N ALA A 302 31.67 -33.87 17.35
CA ALA A 302 31.91 -33.43 18.73
C ALA A 302 31.60 -31.94 18.93
N LEU A 303 31.92 -31.10 17.93
CA LEU A 303 31.62 -29.67 17.93
C LEU A 303 30.11 -29.42 17.87
N TYR A 304 29.40 -30.11 16.98
CA TYR A 304 27.95 -30.04 16.87
C TYR A 304 27.27 -30.37 18.22
N GLN A 305 27.65 -31.50 18.83
CA GLN A 305 27.14 -31.91 20.14
C GLN A 305 27.44 -30.87 21.24
N LYS A 306 28.66 -30.31 21.26
CA LYS A 306 29.06 -29.27 22.23
C LYS A 306 28.22 -28.01 22.09
N LEU A 307 27.93 -27.57 20.86
CA LEU A 307 27.13 -26.37 20.59
C LEU A 307 25.66 -26.59 20.94
N GLN A 308 25.09 -27.75 20.63
CA GLN A 308 23.74 -28.11 21.07
C GLN A 308 23.61 -28.14 22.59
N GLN A 309 24.58 -28.75 23.29
CA GLN A 309 24.62 -28.76 24.76
C GLN A 309 24.74 -27.35 25.37
N ALA A 310 25.30 -26.40 24.63
CA ALA A 310 25.39 -25.01 25.02
C ALA A 310 24.09 -24.21 24.79
N GLY A 311 23.07 -24.83 24.18
CA GLY A 311 21.73 -24.29 23.96
C GLY A 311 21.52 -23.64 22.60
N PHE A 312 22.40 -23.88 21.62
CA PHE A 312 22.24 -23.36 20.26
C PHE A 312 21.43 -24.31 19.39
N ASP A 313 20.59 -23.75 18.51
CA ASP A 313 20.00 -24.49 17.40
C ASP A 313 21.03 -24.57 16.26
N VAL A 314 21.48 -25.79 15.94
CA VAL A 314 22.60 -26.00 15.02
C VAL A 314 22.17 -26.83 13.82
N LEU A 315 22.39 -26.30 12.62
CA LEU A 315 22.37 -27.07 11.38
C LEU A 315 23.78 -27.61 11.11
N TYR A 316 23.91 -28.94 11.04
CA TYR A 316 25.17 -29.59 10.72
C TYR A 316 25.17 -30.11 9.28
N ASP A 317 26.02 -29.54 8.44
CA ASP A 317 26.21 -29.97 7.05
C ASP A 317 27.30 -31.05 6.97
N ASP A 318 26.89 -32.29 7.18
CA ASP A 318 27.68 -33.52 7.08
C ASP A 318 27.63 -34.18 5.69
N ARG A 319 26.96 -33.53 4.72
CA ARG A 319 26.73 -34.08 3.38
C ARG A 319 28.05 -34.36 2.66
N LYS A 320 28.05 -35.34 1.75
CA LYS A 320 29.21 -35.68 0.92
C LYS A 320 29.29 -34.81 -0.34
N GLU A 321 29.29 -33.49 -0.13
CA GLU A 321 29.31 -32.47 -1.18
C GLU A 321 30.62 -31.69 -1.21
N SER A 322 30.88 -31.02 -2.34
CA SER A 322 32.07 -30.17 -2.47
C SER A 322 31.99 -28.93 -1.54
N PRO A 323 33.12 -28.40 -1.05
CA PRO A 323 33.11 -27.21 -0.20
C PRO A 323 32.36 -26.02 -0.82
N GLY A 324 32.52 -25.81 -2.13
CA GLY A 324 31.85 -24.73 -2.85
C GLY A 324 30.32 -24.85 -2.82
N VAL A 325 29.78 -26.06 -2.99
CA VAL A 325 28.34 -26.31 -2.90
C VAL A 325 27.84 -26.05 -1.47
N LYS A 326 28.54 -26.57 -0.46
CA LYS A 326 28.17 -26.33 0.94
C LYS A 326 28.17 -24.86 1.32
N PHE A 327 29.18 -24.11 0.88
CA PHE A 327 29.25 -22.67 1.17
C PHE A 327 28.15 -21.89 0.45
N SER A 328 27.87 -22.21 -0.82
CA SER A 328 26.78 -21.59 -1.57
C SER A 328 25.41 -21.88 -0.93
N ASP A 329 25.16 -23.13 -0.50
CA ASP A 329 23.94 -23.48 0.21
C ASP A 329 23.85 -22.75 1.56
N ALA A 330 24.95 -22.66 2.30
CA ALA A 330 24.98 -21.94 3.57
C ALA A 330 24.69 -20.44 3.39
N ASP A 331 25.22 -19.81 2.34
CA ASP A 331 24.96 -18.42 2.00
C ASP A 331 23.51 -18.22 1.56
N LEU A 332 22.93 -19.17 0.81
CA LEU A 332 21.55 -19.15 0.37
C LEU A 332 20.55 -19.30 1.53
N ILE A 333 20.78 -20.28 2.42
CA ILE A 333 19.93 -20.55 3.60
C ILE A 333 19.99 -19.36 4.58
N GLY A 334 21.14 -18.70 4.70
CA GLY A 334 21.25 -17.41 5.40
C GLY A 334 21.34 -17.49 6.92
N ILE A 335 21.74 -18.64 7.49
CA ILE A 335 21.93 -18.79 8.93
C ILE A 335 22.99 -17.79 9.44
N PRO A 336 22.72 -17.02 10.52
CA PRO A 336 23.54 -15.88 10.91
C PRO A 336 25.03 -16.19 11.12
N TRP A 337 25.36 -17.38 11.61
CA TRP A 337 26.73 -17.78 11.90
C TRP A 337 27.10 -19.07 11.18
N ARG A 338 28.15 -19.02 10.36
CA ARG A 338 28.77 -20.20 9.75
C ARG A 338 30.03 -20.57 10.50
N ILE A 339 30.15 -21.85 10.83
CA ILE A 339 31.31 -22.42 11.53
C ILE A 339 31.89 -23.51 10.64
N THR A 340 33.03 -23.25 10.01
CA THR A 340 33.68 -24.18 9.10
C THR A 340 34.76 -24.97 9.85
N ILE A 341 34.65 -26.29 9.80
CA ILE A 341 35.68 -27.20 10.33
C ILE A 341 36.39 -27.92 9.18
N SER A 342 37.72 -27.81 9.16
CA SER A 342 38.58 -28.41 8.15
C SER A 342 39.92 -28.81 8.74
N ALA A 343 40.67 -29.67 8.03
CA ALA A 343 42.04 -30.01 8.43
C ALA A 343 42.97 -28.77 8.52
N ARG A 344 42.68 -27.71 7.74
CA ARG A 344 43.42 -26.45 7.79
C ARG A 344 43.07 -25.64 9.04
N SER A 345 41.79 -25.51 9.37
CA SER A 345 41.36 -24.74 10.55
C SER A 345 41.87 -25.41 11.85
N LEU A 346 41.80 -26.75 11.92
CA LEU A 346 42.29 -27.51 13.07
C LEU A 346 43.81 -27.33 13.27
N LYS A 347 44.60 -27.33 12.19
CA LYS A 347 46.03 -27.02 12.24
C LYS A 347 46.33 -25.59 12.71
N ASN A 348 45.42 -24.66 12.44
CA ASN A 348 45.51 -23.28 12.90
C ASN A 348 44.96 -23.08 14.33
N GLY A 349 44.61 -24.16 15.04
CA GLY A 349 44.23 -24.12 16.45
C GLY A 349 42.75 -23.87 16.72
N GLY A 350 41.86 -24.02 15.72
CA GLY A 350 40.43 -23.77 15.95
C GLY A 350 39.51 -24.10 14.77
N VAL A 351 38.41 -23.36 14.72
CA VAL A 351 37.43 -23.39 13.62
C VAL A 351 37.32 -22.01 13.01
N GLU A 352 36.98 -21.96 11.73
CA GLU A 352 36.74 -20.70 11.04
C GLU A 352 35.28 -20.27 11.28
N VAL A 353 35.08 -19.08 11.83
CA VAL A 353 33.77 -18.53 12.19
C VAL A 353 33.52 -17.29 11.34
N LYS A 354 32.35 -17.22 10.72
CA LYS A 354 31.94 -16.11 9.86
C LYS A 354 30.49 -15.74 10.14
N ARG A 355 30.18 -14.45 10.30
CA ARG A 355 28.77 -14.01 10.23
C ARG A 355 28.33 -13.97 8.78
N ARG A 356 27.08 -14.34 8.49
CA ARG A 356 26.52 -14.34 7.13
C ARG A 356 26.69 -13.00 6.40
N ARG A 357 26.62 -11.89 7.13
CA ARG A 357 26.76 -10.53 6.59
C ARG A 357 28.21 -10.01 6.50
N ASP A 358 29.16 -10.67 7.14
CA ASP A 358 30.54 -10.18 7.20
C ASP A 358 31.32 -10.68 5.97
N ALA A 359 32.34 -9.94 5.54
CA ALA A 359 33.17 -10.34 4.41
C ALA A 359 34.16 -11.45 4.82
N ASP A 360 34.85 -11.23 5.94
CA ASP A 360 35.96 -12.06 6.41
C ASP A 360 35.52 -13.04 7.50
N ALA A 361 36.28 -14.13 7.63
CA ALA A 361 36.13 -15.10 8.70
C ALA A 361 37.31 -15.01 9.68
N GLU A 362 37.07 -15.40 10.93
CA GLU A 362 38.10 -15.46 11.98
C GLU A 362 38.30 -16.87 12.51
N ILE A 363 39.55 -17.22 12.86
CA ILE A 363 39.86 -18.50 13.51
C ILE A 363 39.58 -18.35 15.01
N VAL A 364 38.65 -19.14 15.53
CA VAL A 364 38.30 -19.16 16.96
C VAL A 364 38.67 -20.52 17.56
N PRO A 365 39.45 -20.55 18.67
CA PRO A 365 39.71 -21.78 19.40
C PRO A 365 38.42 -22.47 19.88
N VAL A 366 38.35 -23.80 19.74
CA VAL A 366 37.13 -24.59 20.02
C VAL A 366 36.67 -24.48 21.48
N ASP A 367 37.61 -24.30 22.41
CA ASP A 367 37.37 -24.08 23.84
C ASP A 367 36.73 -22.70 24.13
N GLN A 368 37.06 -21.68 23.33
CA GLN A 368 36.55 -20.31 23.49
C GLN A 368 35.27 -20.02 22.69
N LEU A 369 34.96 -20.85 21.70
CA LEU A 369 33.87 -20.63 20.74
C LEU A 369 32.51 -20.31 21.37
N VAL A 370 32.09 -21.05 22.39
CA VAL A 370 30.78 -20.81 23.05
C VAL A 370 30.72 -19.43 23.70
N GLY A 371 31.79 -19.01 24.37
CA GLY A 371 31.89 -17.68 24.97
C GLY A 371 31.93 -16.57 23.93
N PHE A 372 32.66 -16.79 22.84
CA PHE A 372 32.71 -15.89 21.70
C PHE A 372 31.31 -15.67 21.09
N LEU A 373 30.57 -16.75 20.78
CA LEU A 373 29.23 -16.66 20.19
C LEU A 373 28.24 -15.96 21.14
N LYS A 374 28.25 -16.29 22.44
CA LYS A 374 27.35 -15.66 23.42
C LYS A 374 27.58 -14.15 23.57
N THR A 375 28.84 -13.71 23.54
CA THR A 375 29.20 -12.27 23.65
C THR A 375 28.82 -11.48 22.40
N LYS A 376 28.80 -12.14 21.24
CA LYS A 376 28.59 -11.50 19.95
C LYS A 376 27.11 -11.48 19.53
N ARG A 377 26.27 -12.34 20.10
CA ARG A 377 24.82 -12.38 19.88
C ARG A 377 24.01 -11.46 20.81
N SER A 378 24.56 -11.12 21.98
CA SER A 378 24.05 -10.05 22.86
C SER A 378 24.32 -8.68 22.28
#